data_AF-Q4S9X0-F1
#
_entry.id   AF-Q4S9X0-F1
#
_cell.length_a   1.000
_cell.length_b   1.000
_cell.length_c   1.000
_cell.angle_alpha   90.00
_cell.angle_beta   90.00
_cell.angle_gamma   90.00
#
_symmetry.space_group_name_H-M   'P 1'
#
loop_
_entity.id
_entity.type
_entity.pdbx_description
1 polymer ?
#
loop_
_entity_poly.entity_id
_entity_poly.type
_entity_poly.pdbx_seq_one_letter_code
_entity_poly.pdbx_strand_id
1 'polypeptide(L)'
;MELDDVVLYSDDSGNSAIMSERVSGLASSIYREFERLIGKYDEDVVKELMPLVVAVLENLESACAVNQEREVELELLKEDNEQLVTQYQREKALRKHAEERYIAFEDSHDGEKKDLQCRVLTMESHTRHLELKMKNYADQNLRSEEAELKKEYNALHQRHTEVRLWF
;
A
#
# COMPACT_ATOMS: atom_id res chain seq x y z
N MET A 1 11.20 -6.42 14.31
CA MET A 1 12.05 -5.36 14.88
C MET A 1 11.12 -4.22 15.21
N GLU A 2 10.74 -4.17 16.47
CA GLU A 2 10.05 -3.03 17.07
C GLU A 2 11.08 -1.92 17.20
N LEU A 3 10.88 -0.81 16.48
CA LEU A 3 11.61 0.42 16.76
C LEU A 3 10.71 1.21 17.70
N ASP A 4 11.02 1.00 18.98
CA ASP A 4 10.65 1.86 20.09
C ASP A 4 11.37 3.19 19.87
N ASP A 5 10.69 4.16 19.26
CA ASP A 5 11.17 5.53 19.11
C ASP A 5 10.30 6.42 20.00
N VAL A 6 10.47 6.26 21.31
CA VAL A 6 10.05 7.25 22.29
C VAL A 6 10.95 8.47 22.09
N VAL A 7 10.59 9.31 21.12
CA VAL A 7 11.18 10.63 21.01
C VAL A 7 10.54 11.50 22.07
N LEU A 8 11.15 11.49 23.25
CA LEU A 8 10.86 12.44 24.31
C LEU A 8 11.36 13.82 23.82
N TYR A 9 10.52 14.56 23.12
CA TYR A 9 10.78 15.97 22.87
C TYR A 9 10.63 16.70 24.19
N SER A 10 11.76 16.93 24.86
CA SER A 10 11.81 17.89 25.96
C SER A 10 11.34 19.25 25.47
N ASP A 11 10.39 19.81 26.21
CA ASP A 11 9.83 21.14 26.06
C ASP A 11 10.94 22.21 26.09
N ASP A 12 11.40 22.65 24.92
CA ASP A 12 12.37 23.74 24.75
C ASP A 12 11.65 25.10 24.63
N SER A 13 10.30 25.12 24.64
CA SER A 13 9.50 26.35 24.50
C SER A 13 9.78 27.38 25.61
N GLY A 14 10.31 26.94 26.75
CA GLY A 14 10.77 27.81 27.83
C GLY A 14 12.05 28.59 27.52
N ASN A 15 12.88 28.15 26.58
CA ASN A 15 14.24 28.66 26.38
C ASN A 15 14.27 30.03 25.68
N SER A 16 13.25 30.32 24.86
CA SER A 16 13.10 31.58 24.12
C SER A 16 12.96 32.82 25.00
N ALA A 17 11.94 32.81 25.87
CA ALA A 17 11.65 33.92 26.77
C ALA A 17 12.82 34.17 27.72
N ILE A 18 13.53 33.10 28.09
CA ILE A 18 14.73 33.13 28.92
C ILE A 18 15.89 33.83 28.20
N MET A 19 16.01 33.74 26.87
CA MET A 19 17.10 34.43 26.14
C MET A 19 16.93 35.95 26.14
N SER A 20 15.73 36.46 25.85
CA SER A 20 15.47 37.92 25.87
C SER A 20 15.66 38.51 27.27
N GLU A 21 15.21 37.80 28.32
CA GLU A 21 15.41 38.21 29.71
C GLU A 21 16.90 38.25 30.11
N ARG A 22 17.70 37.29 29.63
CA ARG A 22 19.16 37.27 29.85
C ARG A 22 19.87 38.45 29.17
N VAL A 23 19.49 38.80 27.94
CA VAL A 23 20.07 39.96 27.21
C VAL A 23 19.75 41.27 27.91
N SER A 24 18.50 41.45 28.37
CA SER A 24 18.08 42.62 29.14
C SER A 24 18.80 42.72 30.51
N GLY A 25 19.00 41.58 31.19
CA GLY A 25 19.75 41.51 32.44
C GLY A 25 21.25 41.86 32.28
N LEU A 26 21.86 41.45 31.16
CA LEU A 26 23.22 41.83 30.79
C LEU A 26 23.32 43.32 30.49
N ALA A 27 22.40 43.85 29.68
CA ALA A 27 22.34 45.29 29.37
C ALA A 27 22.25 46.13 30.66
N SER A 28 21.31 45.79 31.56
CA SER A 28 21.15 46.44 32.86
C SER A 28 22.42 46.41 33.71
N SER A 29 23.14 45.28 33.70
CA SER A 29 24.38 45.13 34.44
C SER A 29 25.51 45.99 33.86
N ILE A 30 25.61 46.06 32.53
CA ILE A 30 26.63 46.84 31.83
C ILE A 30 26.38 48.34 31.99
N TYR A 31 25.14 48.81 31.82
CA TYR A 31 24.80 50.23 32.03
C TYR A 31 25.10 50.69 33.46
N ARG A 32 24.84 49.84 34.47
CA ARG A 32 25.18 50.14 35.87
C ARG A 32 26.70 50.25 36.13
N GLU A 33 27.51 49.49 35.40
CA GLU A 33 28.98 49.64 35.47
C GLU A 33 29.43 50.94 34.79
N PHE A 34 28.80 51.31 33.66
CA PHE A 34 29.07 52.59 33.00
C PHE A 34 28.72 53.80 33.88
N GLU A 35 27.58 53.79 34.57
CA GLU A 35 27.24 54.84 35.54
C GLU A 35 28.31 54.99 36.63
N ARG A 36 28.85 53.86 37.13
CA ARG A 36 29.95 53.86 38.11
C ARG A 36 31.27 54.41 37.54
N LEU A 37 31.57 54.14 36.28
CA LEU A 37 32.74 54.68 35.57
C LEU A 37 32.61 56.20 35.37
N ILE A 38 31.45 56.66 34.89
CA ILE A 38 31.16 58.09 34.70
C ILE A 38 31.30 58.84 36.02
N GLY A 39 30.74 58.29 37.11
CA GLY A 39 30.82 58.89 38.44
C GLY A 39 32.24 59.05 39.00
N LYS A 40 33.22 58.29 38.50
CA LYS A 40 34.63 58.35 38.95
C LYS A 40 35.56 59.07 37.98
N TYR A 41 35.29 59.00 36.67
CA TYR A 41 36.24 59.38 35.61
C TYR A 41 35.64 60.31 34.54
N ASP A 42 34.41 60.82 34.75
CA ASP A 42 33.65 61.64 33.80
C ASP A 42 33.09 60.85 32.59
N GLU A 43 32.27 61.48 31.75
CA GLU A 43 31.56 60.87 30.62
C GLU A 43 32.49 60.54 29.45
N ASP A 44 33.58 61.31 29.27
CA ASP A 44 34.45 61.17 28.11
C ASP A 44 35.14 59.79 28.00
N VAL A 45 35.32 59.06 29.11
CA VAL A 45 35.91 57.70 29.10
C VAL A 45 35.00 56.63 28.47
N VAL A 46 33.68 56.85 28.42
CA VAL A 46 32.73 55.86 27.89
C VAL A 46 32.11 56.27 26.56
N LYS A 47 32.35 57.51 26.12
CA LYS A 47 31.72 58.14 24.95
C LYS A 47 31.87 57.36 23.64
N GLU A 48 33.04 56.78 23.40
CA GLU A 48 33.30 55.95 22.22
C GLU A 48 32.95 54.46 22.42
N LEU A 49 32.97 53.99 23.67
CA LEU A 49 32.70 52.59 24.00
C LEU A 49 31.21 52.27 24.08
N MET A 50 30.41 53.22 24.56
CA MET A 50 28.96 53.07 24.70
C MET A 50 28.25 52.71 23.38
N PRO A 51 28.48 53.39 22.24
CA PRO A 51 27.86 53.00 20.97
C PRO A 51 28.28 51.60 20.49
N LEU A 52 29.51 51.15 20.79
CA LEU A 52 29.95 49.79 20.47
C LEU A 52 29.21 48.74 21.31
N VAL A 53 29.03 49.00 22.60
CA VAL A 53 28.29 48.10 23.49
C VAL A 53 26.81 48.05 23.12
N VAL A 54 26.21 49.20 22.82
CA VAL A 54 24.82 49.27 22.32
C VAL A 54 24.69 48.42 21.05
N ALA A 55 25.58 48.62 20.07
CA ALA A 55 25.57 47.84 18.83
C ALA A 55 25.74 46.32 19.07
N VAL A 56 26.57 45.91 20.04
CA VAL A 56 26.71 44.49 20.39
C VAL A 56 25.42 43.94 21.04
N LEU A 57 24.79 44.70 21.92
CA LEU A 57 23.54 44.29 22.56
C LEU A 57 22.39 44.19 21.55
N GLU A 58 22.27 45.15 20.64
CA GLU A 58 21.28 45.13 19.55
C GLU A 58 21.50 43.94 18.60
N ASN A 59 22.76 43.67 18.23
CA ASN A 59 23.09 42.50 17.41
C ASN A 59 22.77 41.18 18.11
N LEU A 60 23.00 41.10 19.42
CA LEU A 60 22.66 39.92 20.21
C LEU A 60 21.15 39.71 20.29
N GLU A 61 20.38 40.78 20.53
CA GLU A 61 18.93 40.74 20.54
C GLU A 61 18.36 40.31 19.17
N SER A 62 18.90 40.86 18.08
CA SER A 62 18.54 40.45 16.72
C SER A 62 18.88 38.98 16.45
N ALA A 63 20.06 38.51 16.86
CA ALA A 63 20.45 37.10 16.72
C ALA A 63 19.52 36.17 17.52
N CYS A 64 19.13 36.57 18.74
CA CYS A 64 18.16 35.83 19.55
C CYS A 64 16.78 35.76 18.88
N ALA A 65 16.30 36.86 18.30
CA ALA A 65 15.01 36.90 17.59
C ALA A 65 14.99 35.94 16.39
N VAL A 66 16.06 35.96 15.56
CA VAL A 66 16.19 35.04 14.42
C VAL A 66 16.30 33.59 14.89
N ASN A 67 17.01 33.33 15.99
CA ASN A 67 17.13 31.98 16.52
C ASN A 67 15.77 31.46 17.00
N GLN A 68 14.95 32.34 17.59
CA GLN A 68 13.60 31.98 18.00
C GLN A 68 12.70 31.64 16.81
N GLU A 69 12.74 32.46 15.76
CA GLU A 69 11.95 32.21 14.55
C GLU A 69 12.29 30.84 13.94
N ARG A 70 13.58 30.50 13.91
CA ARG A 70 14.05 29.17 13.45
C ARG A 70 13.60 28.05 14.35
N GLU A 71 13.58 28.25 15.66
CA GLU A 71 13.12 27.25 16.62
C GLU A 71 11.63 26.93 16.41
N VAL A 72 10.80 27.96 16.20
CA VAL A 72 9.39 27.81 15.84
C VAL A 72 9.24 27.09 14.50
N GLU A 73 10.02 27.44 13.49
CA GLU A 73 9.99 26.76 12.19
C GLU A 73 10.36 25.27 12.32
N LEU A 74 11.37 24.95 13.14
CA LEU A 74 11.75 23.56 13.43
C LEU A 74 10.63 22.79 14.14
N GLU A 75 9.92 23.40 15.08
CA GLU A 75 8.79 22.76 15.74
C GLU A 75 7.64 22.48 14.76
N LEU A 76 7.29 23.45 13.90
CA LEU A 76 6.29 23.26 12.87
C LEU A 76 6.66 22.13 11.89
N LEU A 77 7.92 22.07 11.46
CA LEU A 77 8.40 21.01 10.58
C LEU A 77 8.39 19.64 11.26
N LYS A 78 8.66 19.56 12.57
CA LYS A 78 8.54 18.32 13.34
C LYS A 78 7.08 17.86 13.41
N GLU A 79 6.15 18.76 13.71
CA GLU A 79 4.71 18.45 13.75
C GLU A 79 4.21 17.95 12.39
N ASP A 80 4.57 18.63 11.30
CA ASP A 80 4.25 18.19 9.94
C ASP A 80 4.83 16.81 9.62
N ASN A 81 6.05 16.53 10.07
CA ASN A 81 6.68 15.23 9.89
C ASN A 81 5.94 14.12 10.63
N GLU A 82 5.53 14.36 11.88
CA GLU A 82 4.74 13.41 12.67
C GLU A 82 3.39 13.10 12.03
N GLN A 83 2.72 14.12 11.49
CA GLN A 83 1.49 13.93 10.73
C GLN A 83 1.72 13.09 9.46
N LEU A 84 2.78 13.37 8.70
CA LEU A 84 3.15 12.60 7.51
C LEU A 84 3.48 11.14 7.83
N VAL A 85 4.21 10.89 8.92
CA VAL A 85 4.52 9.53 9.39
C VAL A 85 3.24 8.79 9.75
N THR A 86 2.33 9.43 10.48
CA THR A 86 1.04 8.84 10.86
C THR A 86 0.20 8.46 9.62
N GLN A 87 0.12 9.35 8.64
CA GLN A 87 -0.58 9.09 7.38
C GLN A 87 0.06 7.95 6.59
N TYR A 88 1.39 7.95 6.49
CA TYR A 88 2.14 6.88 5.82
C TYR A 88 1.87 5.51 6.45
N GLN A 89 1.88 5.40 7.78
CA GLN A 89 1.60 4.13 8.46
C GLN A 89 0.17 3.64 8.21
N ARG A 90 -0.81 4.57 8.22
CA ARG A 90 -2.20 4.24 7.89
C ARG A 90 -2.33 3.69 6.47
N GLU A 91 -1.72 4.36 5.49
CA GLU A 91 -1.79 3.94 4.09
C GLU A 91 -1.07 2.60 3.87
N LYS A 92 0.08 2.41 4.51
CA LYS A 92 0.82 1.15 4.52
C LYS A 92 -0.03 0.00 5.06
N ALA A 93 -0.78 0.22 6.14
CA ALA A 93 -1.68 -0.77 6.71
C ALA A 93 -2.87 -1.09 5.78
N LEU A 94 -3.47 -0.07 5.16
CA LEU A 94 -4.55 -0.25 4.18
C LEU A 94 -4.09 -1.04 2.96
N ARG A 95 -2.89 -0.73 2.45
CA ARG A 95 -2.32 -1.44 1.31
C ARG A 95 -2.04 -2.91 1.64
N LYS A 96 -1.46 -3.19 2.81
CA LYS A 96 -1.26 -4.56 3.28
C LYS A 96 -2.58 -5.34 3.37
N HIS A 97 -3.62 -4.73 3.94
CA HIS A 97 -4.94 -5.35 4.02
C HIS A 97 -5.53 -5.59 2.62
N ALA A 98 -5.35 -4.66 1.68
CA ALA A 98 -5.83 -4.84 0.31
C ALA A 98 -5.11 -5.99 -0.40
N GLU A 99 -3.79 -6.10 -0.23
CA GLU A 99 -2.96 -7.20 -0.75
C GLU A 99 -3.44 -8.56 -0.19
N GLU A 100 -3.68 -8.65 1.13
CA GLU A 100 -4.19 -9.87 1.77
C GLU A 100 -5.56 -10.30 1.22
N ARG A 101 -6.48 -9.34 1.02
CA ARG A 101 -7.79 -9.63 0.39
C ARG A 101 -7.64 -10.09 -1.05
N TYR A 102 -6.70 -9.51 -1.79
CA TYR A 102 -6.47 -9.88 -3.19
C TYR A 102 -5.97 -11.31 -3.31
N ILE A 103 -5.01 -11.72 -2.47
CA ILE A 103 -4.52 -13.10 -2.42
C ILE A 103 -5.66 -14.07 -2.11
N ALA A 104 -6.47 -13.79 -1.08
CA ALA A 104 -7.59 -14.65 -0.72
C ALA A 104 -8.64 -14.78 -1.85
N PHE A 105 -8.85 -13.70 -2.60
CA PHE A 105 -9.73 -13.70 -3.76
C PHE A 105 -9.15 -14.53 -4.91
N GLU A 106 -7.85 -14.38 -5.21
CA GLU A 106 -7.15 -15.16 -6.23
C GLU A 106 -7.22 -16.67 -5.94
N ASP A 107 -6.92 -17.07 -4.69
CA ASP A 107 -7.00 -18.46 -4.25
C ASP A 107 -8.41 -19.05 -4.42
N SER A 108 -9.45 -18.28 -4.05
CA SER A 108 -10.85 -18.69 -4.23
C SER A 108 -11.19 -18.85 -5.71
N HIS A 109 -10.80 -17.88 -6.53
CA HIS A 109 -11.09 -17.90 -7.97
C HIS A 109 -10.38 -19.06 -8.68
N ASP A 110 -9.13 -19.34 -8.32
CA ASP A 110 -8.38 -20.48 -8.85
C ASP A 110 -8.98 -21.82 -8.42
N GLY A 111 -9.52 -21.90 -7.20
CA GLY A 111 -10.29 -23.05 -6.74
C GLY A 111 -11.53 -23.30 -7.61
N GLU A 112 -12.37 -22.29 -7.79
CA GLU A 112 -13.56 -22.37 -8.64
C GLU A 112 -13.23 -22.73 -10.09
N LYS A 113 -12.16 -22.16 -10.63
CA LYS A 113 -11.68 -22.44 -11.99
C LYS A 113 -11.27 -23.91 -12.15
N LYS A 114 -10.53 -24.46 -11.17
CA LYS A 114 -10.14 -25.89 -11.18
C LYS A 114 -11.38 -26.79 -11.09
N ASP A 115 -12.33 -26.46 -10.24
CA ASP A 115 -13.57 -27.23 -10.10
C ASP A 115 -14.40 -27.23 -11.39
N LEU A 116 -14.54 -26.06 -12.04
CA LEU A 116 -15.21 -25.95 -13.33
C LEU A 116 -14.48 -26.74 -14.42
N GLN A 117 -13.15 -26.69 -14.45
CA GLN A 117 -12.35 -27.46 -15.41
C GLN A 117 -12.53 -28.98 -15.20
N CYS A 118 -12.52 -29.45 -13.96
CA CYS A 118 -12.82 -30.84 -13.62
C CYS A 118 -14.23 -31.27 -14.08
N ARG A 119 -15.23 -30.39 -13.90
CA ARG A 119 -16.60 -30.64 -14.40
C ARG A 119 -16.65 -30.72 -15.92
N VAL A 120 -15.95 -29.85 -16.63
CA VAL A 120 -15.86 -29.90 -18.10
C VAL A 120 -15.26 -31.22 -18.55
N LEU A 121 -14.12 -31.64 -17.99
CA LEU A 121 -13.47 -32.92 -18.32
C LEU A 121 -14.39 -34.11 -18.07
N THR A 122 -15.15 -34.08 -16.96
CA THR A 122 -16.13 -35.12 -16.64
C THR A 122 -17.24 -35.18 -17.67
N MET A 123 -17.79 -34.03 -18.06
CA MET A 123 -18.84 -33.94 -19.09
C MET A 123 -18.32 -34.38 -20.46
N GLU A 124 -17.11 -34.00 -20.86
CA GLU A 124 -16.49 -34.45 -22.10
C GLU A 124 -16.34 -35.98 -22.13
N SER A 125 -15.91 -36.59 -21.03
CA SER A 125 -15.82 -38.05 -20.91
C SER A 125 -17.20 -38.70 -21.04
N HIS A 126 -18.22 -38.12 -20.39
CA HIS A 126 -19.60 -38.61 -20.51
C HIS A 126 -20.11 -38.53 -21.94
N THR A 127 -19.86 -37.42 -22.65
CA THR A 127 -20.23 -37.24 -24.05
C THR A 127 -19.57 -38.28 -24.94
N ARG A 128 -18.24 -38.47 -24.84
CA ARG A 128 -17.51 -39.49 -25.61
C ARG A 128 -18.06 -40.90 -25.37
N HIS A 129 -18.43 -41.22 -24.13
CA HIS A 129 -19.04 -42.52 -23.79
C HIS A 129 -20.41 -42.71 -24.44
N LEU A 130 -21.24 -41.66 -24.45
CA LEU A 130 -22.54 -41.69 -25.10
C LEU A 130 -22.42 -41.79 -26.63
N GLU A 131 -21.47 -41.09 -27.25
CA GLU A 131 -21.17 -41.19 -28.67
C GLU A 131 -20.77 -42.62 -29.07
N LEU A 132 -19.91 -43.26 -28.30
CA LEU A 132 -19.54 -44.67 -28.51
C LEU A 132 -20.74 -45.60 -28.38
N LYS A 133 -21.60 -45.40 -27.38
CA LYS A 133 -22.84 -46.18 -27.24
C LYS A 133 -23.76 -45.99 -28.44
N MET A 134 -23.97 -44.75 -28.89
CA MET A 134 -24.79 -44.47 -30.07
C MET A 134 -24.25 -45.17 -31.31
N LYS A 135 -22.93 -45.12 -31.53
CA LYS A 135 -22.29 -45.83 -32.64
C LYS A 135 -22.51 -47.34 -32.57
N ASN A 136 -22.34 -47.94 -31.39
CA ASN A 136 -22.56 -49.38 -31.20
C ASN A 136 -24.02 -49.78 -31.47
N TYR A 137 -25.00 -48.99 -31.04
CA TYR A 137 -26.41 -49.24 -31.33
C TYR A 137 -26.73 -49.11 -32.82
N ALA A 138 -26.15 -48.11 -33.50
CA ALA A 138 -26.30 -47.96 -34.95
C ALA A 138 -25.73 -49.17 -35.70
N ASP A 139 -24.52 -49.62 -35.34
CA ASP A 139 -23.89 -50.81 -35.92
C ASP A 139 -24.71 -52.09 -35.67
N GLN A 140 -25.29 -52.24 -34.46
CA GLN A 140 -26.17 -53.36 -34.14
C GLN A 140 -27.45 -53.34 -34.99
N ASN A 141 -28.06 -52.17 -35.17
CA ASN A 141 -29.26 -52.01 -35.97
C ASN A 141 -29.01 -52.38 -37.45
N LEU A 142 -27.92 -51.87 -38.04
CA LEU A 142 -27.50 -52.20 -39.40
C LEU A 142 -27.30 -53.71 -39.60
N ARG A 143 -26.62 -54.39 -38.67
CA ARG A 143 -26.45 -55.85 -38.74
C ARG A 143 -27.77 -56.61 -38.66
N SER A 144 -28.74 -56.11 -37.89
CA SER A 144 -30.07 -56.70 -37.80
C SER A 144 -30.82 -56.56 -39.13
N GLU A 145 -30.81 -55.36 -39.72
CA GLU A 145 -31.41 -55.08 -41.02
C GLU A 145 -30.78 -55.93 -42.13
N GLU A 146 -29.46 -56.07 -42.18
CA GLU A 146 -28.77 -56.96 -43.12
C GLU A 146 -29.18 -58.43 -42.96
N ALA A 147 -29.34 -58.90 -41.72
CA ALA A 147 -29.77 -60.26 -41.44
C ALA A 147 -31.24 -60.50 -41.86
N GLU A 148 -32.12 -59.51 -41.69
CA GLU A 148 -33.50 -59.55 -42.16
C GLU A 148 -33.58 -59.57 -43.69
N LEU A 149 -32.88 -58.66 -44.36
CA LEU A 149 -32.79 -58.63 -45.83
C LEU A 149 -32.27 -59.95 -46.41
N LYS A 150 -31.27 -60.57 -45.76
CA LYS A 150 -30.76 -61.88 -46.18
C LYS A 150 -31.78 -62.99 -46.01
N LYS A 151 -32.59 -62.97 -44.94
CA LYS A 151 -33.70 -63.93 -44.75
C LYS A 151 -34.76 -63.76 -45.83
N GLU A 152 -35.17 -62.52 -46.12
CA GLU A 152 -36.15 -62.21 -47.17
C GLU A 152 -35.66 -62.63 -48.56
N TYR A 153 -34.40 -62.30 -48.88
CA TYR A 153 -33.76 -62.72 -50.12
C TYR A 153 -33.76 -64.25 -50.29
N ASN A 154 -33.36 -64.98 -49.24
CA ASN A 154 -33.34 -66.45 -49.26
C ASN A 154 -34.75 -67.03 -49.45
N ALA A 155 -35.75 -66.49 -48.76
CA ALA A 155 -37.14 -66.92 -48.89
C ALA A 155 -37.69 -66.67 -50.30
N LEU A 156 -37.37 -65.51 -50.89
CA LEU A 156 -37.75 -65.18 -52.27
C LEU A 156 -37.06 -66.11 -53.28
N HIS A 157 -35.77 -66.37 -53.08
CA HIS A 157 -35.00 -67.29 -53.93
C HIS A 157 -35.54 -68.72 -53.88
N GLN A 158 -35.92 -69.21 -52.69
CA GLN A 158 -36.57 -70.52 -52.54
C GLN A 158 -37.86 -70.59 -53.34
N ARG A 159 -38.77 -69.62 -53.18
CA ARG A 159 -40.03 -69.55 -53.96
C ARG A 159 -39.79 -69.50 -55.47
N HIS A 160 -38.85 -68.68 -55.92
CA HIS A 160 -38.51 -68.61 -57.35
C HIS A 160 -37.96 -69.95 -57.88
N THR A 161 -37.13 -70.62 -57.09
CA THR A 161 -36.58 -71.94 -57.44
C THR A 161 -37.66 -73.00 -57.48
N GLU A 162 -38.58 -73.01 -56.52
CA GLU A 162 -39.76 -73.89 -56.52
C GLU A 162 -40.58 -73.68 -57.80
N VAL A 163 -40.97 -72.44 -58.12
CA VAL A 163 -41.74 -72.13 -59.35
C VAL A 163 -41.02 -72.60 -60.61
N ARG A 164 -39.69 -72.44 -60.70
CA ARG A 164 -38.91 -72.91 -61.86
C ARG A 164 -38.91 -74.43 -61.98
N LEU A 165 -39.04 -75.20 -60.89
CA LEU A 165 -39.12 -76.66 -60.94
C LEU A 165 -40.52 -77.18 -61.34
N TRP A 166 -41.54 -76.32 -61.28
CA TRP A 166 -42.92 -76.64 -61.67
C TRP A 166 -43.22 -76.39 -63.17
N PHE A 167 -42.25 -75.87 -63.93
CA PHE A 167 -42.31 -75.63 -65.38
C PHE A 167 -41.24 -76.45 -66.10
#